data_AF-A0A2D8QY60-F1
#
_entry.id   AF-A0A2D8QY60-F1
#
_cell.length_a   1.000
_cell.length_b   1.000
_cell.length_c   1.000
_cell.angle_alpha   90.00
_cell.angle_beta   90.00
_cell.angle_gamma   90.00
#
_symmetry.space_group_name_H-M   'P 1'
#
loop_
_entity.id
_entity.type
_entity.pdbx_description
1 polymer ?
#
loop_
_entity_poly.entity_id
_entity_poly.type
_entity_poly.pdbx_seq_one_letter_code
_entity_poly.pdbx_strand_id
1 'polypeptide(L)'
;MEVQLVPFEILRPHEQIVLKKVDQLERMTVRWNAYTKPLLVDRVSGTILDGHHRYEIAKRMGLLCLPCVLVDYISDDSITIIPWPGSGRIEISKADVLEAASSGELLPPKTSRHLLSDDLPPISVPLSRLLLPAI
;
A
#
# COMPACT_ATOMS: atom_id res chain seq x y z
N MET A 1 -16.18 0.56 -0.10
CA MET A 1 -15.08 1.44 -0.53
C MET A 1 -14.94 1.39 -2.05
N GLU A 2 -14.75 2.53 -2.71
CA GLU A 2 -14.53 2.61 -4.16
C GLU A 2 -13.04 2.44 -4.49
N VAL A 3 -12.71 1.79 -5.62
CA VAL A 3 -11.33 1.56 -6.08
C VAL A 3 -11.05 2.46 -7.27
N GLN A 4 -9.93 3.17 -7.22
CA GLN A 4 -9.46 4.09 -8.24
C GLN A 4 -8.07 3.69 -8.72
N LEU A 5 -7.75 4.00 -9.98
CA LEU A 5 -6.38 3.86 -10.47
C LEU A 5 -5.59 5.11 -10.09
N VAL A 6 -4.46 4.89 -9.42
CA VAL A 6 -3.60 5.96 -8.92
C VAL A 6 -2.26 5.87 -9.61
N PRO A 7 -1.71 6.99 -10.13
CA PRO A 7 -0.38 6.99 -10.75
C PRO A 7 0.69 6.43 -9.80
N PHE A 8 1.59 5.61 -10.34
CA PHE A 8 2.63 4.96 -9.53
C PHE A 8 3.52 5.98 -8.81
N GLU A 9 3.85 7.07 -9.49
CA GLU A 9 4.82 8.09 -9.06
C GLU A 9 4.38 8.90 -7.84
N ILE A 10 3.08 8.94 -7.53
CA ILE A 10 2.58 9.67 -6.36
C ILE A 10 2.48 8.79 -5.11
N LEU A 11 2.67 7.48 -5.25
CA LEU A 11 2.57 6.52 -4.15
C LEU A 11 3.87 6.48 -3.35
N ARG A 12 3.74 6.65 -2.03
CA ARG A 12 4.87 6.79 -1.10
C ARG A 12 4.84 5.67 -0.04
N PRO A 13 5.75 4.69 -0.08
CA PRO A 13 5.86 3.71 0.98
C PRO A 13 6.41 4.37 2.26
N HIS A 14 5.91 3.96 3.42
CA HIS A 14 6.48 4.32 4.73
C HIS A 14 7.22 3.17 5.41
N GLU A 15 7.07 1.94 4.90
CA GLU A 15 7.70 0.74 5.45
C GLU A 15 8.53 0.00 4.41
N GLN A 16 9.60 -0.64 4.89
CA GLN A 16 10.40 -1.58 4.13
C GLN A 16 9.61 -2.87 3.81
N ILE A 17 9.97 -3.49 2.70
CA ILE A 17 9.40 -4.77 2.28
C ILE A 17 10.18 -5.96 2.84
N VAL A 18 9.57 -7.13 2.73
CA VAL A 18 10.25 -8.41 2.98
C VAL A 18 10.40 -9.09 1.63
N LEU A 19 11.62 -9.13 1.09
CA LEU A 19 11.88 -9.59 -0.29
C LEU A 19 11.27 -10.96 -0.59
N LYS A 20 11.43 -11.92 0.32
CA LYS A 20 10.82 -13.26 0.17
C LYS A 20 9.29 -13.21 -0.02
N LYS A 21 8.60 -12.27 0.63
CA LYS A 21 7.14 -12.09 0.47
C LYS A 21 6.80 -11.43 -0.86
N VAL A 22 7.64 -10.48 -1.31
CA VAL A 22 7.52 -9.90 -2.66
C VAL A 22 7.63 -11.00 -3.70
N ASP A 23 8.69 -11.82 -3.65
CA ASP A 23 8.93 -12.87 -4.65
C ASP A 23 7.79 -13.91 -4.70
N GLN A 24 7.25 -14.27 -3.53
CA GLN A 24 6.10 -15.19 -3.45
C GLN A 24 4.84 -14.57 -4.05
N LEU A 25 4.55 -13.31 -3.72
CA LEU A 25 3.38 -12.61 -4.19
C LEU A 25 3.47 -12.28 -5.68
N GLU A 26 4.66 -11.93 -6.18
CA GLU A 26 4.94 -11.66 -7.60
C GLU A 26 4.60 -12.86 -8.48
N ARG A 27 5.02 -14.07 -8.08
CA ARG A 27 4.67 -15.32 -8.79
C ARG A 27 3.15 -15.50 -8.91
N MET A 28 2.41 -15.17 -7.85
CA MET A 28 0.96 -15.27 -7.85
C MET A 28 0.33 -14.19 -8.73
N THR A 29 0.80 -12.95 -8.63
CA THR A 29 0.38 -11.82 -9.48
C THR A 29 0.56 -12.13 -10.96
N VAL A 30 1.72 -12.68 -11.35
CA VAL A 30 1.99 -13.11 -12.74
C VAL A 30 1.06 -14.25 -13.14
N ARG A 31 0.88 -15.26 -12.28
CA ARG A 31 -0.02 -16.40 -12.55
C ARG A 31 -1.47 -15.97 -12.75
N TRP A 32 -1.96 -15.03 -11.95
CA TRP A 32 -3.31 -14.47 -12.07
C TRP A 32 -3.43 -13.45 -13.19
N ASN A 33 -2.30 -12.92 -13.67
CA ASN A 33 -2.21 -11.83 -14.64
C ASN A 33 -3.01 -10.57 -14.22
N ALA A 34 -3.15 -10.36 -12.92
CA ALA A 34 -3.96 -9.29 -12.35
C ALA A 34 -3.59 -8.96 -10.90
N TYR A 35 -3.89 -7.73 -10.48
CA TYR A 35 -3.99 -7.38 -9.07
C TYR A 35 -5.37 -7.77 -8.57
N THR A 36 -5.41 -8.55 -7.48
CA THR A 36 -6.65 -9.09 -6.89
C THR A 36 -7.10 -8.36 -5.62
N LYS A 37 -6.25 -7.46 -5.11
CA LYS A 37 -6.55 -6.58 -3.97
C LYS A 37 -5.97 -5.19 -4.20
N PRO A 38 -6.71 -4.10 -3.90
CA PRO A 38 -6.21 -2.74 -4.03
C PRO A 38 -5.26 -2.37 -2.90
N LEU A 39 -4.39 -1.39 -3.11
CA LEU A 39 -3.65 -0.74 -2.02
C LEU A 39 -4.60 0.13 -1.19
N LEU A 40 -4.30 0.34 0.09
CA LEU A 40 -4.91 1.40 0.88
C LEU A 40 -3.95 2.58 0.91
N VAL A 41 -4.43 3.77 0.55
CA VAL A 41 -3.58 4.96 0.36
C VAL A 41 -4.23 6.18 0.99
N ASP A 42 -3.43 6.94 1.75
CA ASP A 42 -3.82 8.30 2.15
C ASP A 42 -3.86 9.21 0.93
N ARG A 43 -5.03 9.77 0.65
CA ARG A 43 -5.29 10.55 -0.56
C ARG A 43 -4.56 11.89 -0.60
N VAL A 44 -4.19 12.43 0.57
CA VAL A 44 -3.53 13.73 0.67
C VAL A 44 -2.04 13.61 0.42
N SER A 45 -1.38 12.66 1.08
CA SER A 45 0.08 12.51 1.02
C SER A 45 0.57 11.51 -0.03
N GLY A 46 -0.30 10.63 -0.53
CA GLY A 46 0.07 9.47 -1.34
C GLY A 46 0.65 8.31 -0.51
N THR A 47 0.62 8.41 0.82
CA THR A 47 1.20 7.40 1.71
C THR A 47 0.48 6.07 1.61
N ILE A 48 1.22 4.99 1.37
CA ILE A 48 0.69 3.63 1.31
C ILE A 48 0.47 3.12 2.73
N LEU A 49 -0.78 2.96 3.14
CA LEU A 49 -1.15 2.46 4.46
C LEU A 49 -1.18 0.92 4.50
N ASP A 50 -1.53 0.28 3.38
CA ASP A 50 -1.43 -1.17 3.20
C ASP A 50 -1.08 -1.51 1.74
N GLY A 51 -0.17 -2.48 1.56
CA GLY A 51 0.18 -3.02 0.25
C GLY A 51 1.59 -2.70 -0.27
N HIS A 52 2.57 -2.44 0.59
CA HIS A 52 3.97 -2.16 0.21
C HIS A 52 4.60 -3.24 -0.68
N HIS A 53 4.35 -4.53 -0.41
CA HIS A 53 4.84 -5.61 -1.27
C HIS A 53 4.21 -5.56 -2.67
N ARG A 54 2.94 -5.15 -2.78
CA ARG A 54 2.24 -4.97 -4.07
C ARG A 54 2.77 -3.75 -4.82
N TYR A 55 3.10 -2.68 -4.12
CA TYR A 55 3.81 -1.53 -4.70
C TYR A 55 5.18 -1.93 -5.26
N GLU A 56 5.96 -2.71 -4.51
CA GLU A 56 7.28 -3.18 -4.97
C GLU A 56 7.17 -4.08 -6.22
N ILE A 57 6.14 -4.93 -6.31
CA ILE A 57 5.87 -5.70 -7.54
C ILE A 57 5.59 -4.78 -8.72
N ALA A 58 4.75 -3.76 -8.53
CA ALA A 58 4.44 -2.80 -9.59
C ALA A 58 5.70 -2.08 -10.07
N LYS A 59 6.58 -1.70 -9.14
CA LYS A 59 7.88 -1.12 -9.44
C LYS A 59 8.76 -2.05 -10.29
N ARG A 60 8.89 -3.33 -9.90
CA ARG A 60 9.66 -4.34 -10.65
C ARG A 60 9.11 -4.58 -12.05
N MET A 61 7.79 -4.52 -12.20
CA MET A 61 7.09 -4.79 -13.46
C MET A 61 6.94 -3.53 -14.35
N GLY A 62 7.36 -2.36 -13.88
CA GLY A 62 7.19 -1.10 -14.62
C GLY A 62 5.74 -0.69 -14.84
N LEU A 63 4.85 -0.99 -13.88
CA LEU A 63 3.45 -0.56 -13.96
C LEU A 63 3.35 0.95 -13.74
N LEU A 64 2.46 1.61 -14.48
CA LEU A 64 2.28 3.06 -14.46
C LEU A 64 1.21 3.51 -13.46
N CYS A 65 0.31 2.62 -13.05
CA CYS A 65 -0.67 2.90 -12.01
C CYS A 65 -1.01 1.66 -11.19
N LEU A 66 -1.64 1.86 -10.03
CA LEU A 66 -2.15 0.78 -9.19
C LEU A 66 -3.61 1.01 -8.78
N PRO A 67 -4.39 -0.06 -8.61
CA PRO A 67 -5.72 0.04 -8.00
C PRO A 67 -5.58 0.33 -6.50
N CYS A 68 -6.19 1.41 -6.05
CA CYS A 68 -6.12 1.89 -4.67
C CYS A 68 -7.51 2.24 -4.14
N VAL A 69 -7.71 2.01 -2.85
CA VAL A 69 -8.74 2.68 -2.06
C VAL A 69 -8.10 3.91 -1.44
N LEU A 70 -8.67 5.07 -1.73
CA LEU A 70 -8.22 6.34 -1.19
C LEU A 70 -9.01 6.70 0.06
N VAL A 71 -8.30 7.07 1.13
CA VAL A 71 -8.89 7.51 2.41
C VAL A 71 -8.32 8.86 2.81
N ASP A 72 -9.03 9.60 3.65
CA ASP A 72 -8.49 10.78 4.34
C ASP A 72 -7.87 10.32 5.67
N TYR A 73 -6.60 9.94 5.65
CA TYR A 73 -6.02 9.16 6.75
C TYR A 73 -6.05 9.88 8.09
N ILE A 74 -5.83 11.19 8.10
CA ILE A 74 -5.83 11.99 9.32
C ILE A 74 -7.26 12.23 9.80
N SER A 75 -8.18 12.59 8.90
CA SER A 75 -9.55 12.98 9.28
C SER A 75 -10.47 11.79 9.52
N ASP A 76 -10.12 10.58 9.05
CA ASP A 76 -10.89 9.36 9.25
C ASP A 76 -10.52 8.69 10.59
N ASP A 77 -11.31 8.97 11.62
CA ASP A 77 -11.19 8.40 12.96
C ASP A 77 -11.50 6.89 13.01
N SER A 78 -12.13 6.34 11.98
CA SER A 78 -12.39 4.90 11.88
C SER A 78 -11.13 4.09 11.55
N ILE A 79 -10.09 4.78 11.04
CA ILE A 79 -8.77 4.19 10.79
C ILE A 79 -7.92 4.38 12.04
N THR A 80 -7.68 3.28 12.74
CA THR A 80 -6.76 3.26 13.89
C THR A 80 -5.46 2.57 13.52
N ILE A 81 -4.39 2.89 14.25
CA ILE A 81 -3.07 2.31 14.04
C ILE A 81 -2.55 1.75 15.36
N ILE A 82 -1.97 0.55 15.28
CA ILE A 82 -1.25 -0.07 16.39
C ILE A 82 0.12 -0.54 15.91
N PRO A 83 1.11 -0.69 16.82
CA PRO A 83 2.35 -1.35 16.48
C PRO A 83 2.08 -2.79 16.02
N TRP A 84 2.80 -3.24 15.01
CA TRP A 84 2.71 -4.64 14.63
C TRP A 84 3.29 -5.53 15.75
N PRO A 85 2.67 -6.68 16.09
CA PRO A 85 3.21 -7.59 17.09
C PRO A 85 4.64 -8.05 16.76
N GLY A 86 5.58 -7.82 17.69
CA GLY A 86 7.00 -8.15 17.49
C GLY A 86 7.81 -7.10 16.72
N SER A 87 7.24 -5.91 16.45
CA SER A 87 7.97 -4.76 15.87
C SER A 87 9.04 -4.17 16.80
N GLY A 88 9.00 -4.50 18.09
CA GLY A 88 9.85 -3.89 19.12
C GLY A 88 9.43 -2.47 19.51
N ARG A 89 8.31 -1.96 18.97
CA ARG A 89 7.73 -0.66 19.35
C ARG A 89 6.57 -0.82 20.33
N ILE A 90 6.47 0.11 21.27
CA ILE A 90 5.35 0.21 22.22
C ILE A 90 4.21 1.03 21.63
N GLU A 91 4.54 2.06 20.83
CA GLU A 91 3.57 2.97 20.23
C GLU A 91 3.97 3.31 18.78
N ILE A 92 2.97 3.71 18.01
CA ILE A 92 3.13 4.29 16.68
C ILE A 92 1.95 5.23 16.41
N SER A 93 2.22 6.36 15.77
CA SER A 93 1.22 7.36 15.43
C SER A 93 0.96 7.44 13.93
N LYS A 94 -0.16 8.04 13.53
CA LYS A 94 -0.41 8.40 12.13
C LYS A 94 0.66 9.37 11.60
N ALA A 95 1.19 10.24 12.48
CA ALA A 95 2.24 11.19 12.12
C ALA A 95 3.55 10.48 11.78
N ASP A 96 3.95 9.45 12.55
CA ASP A 96 5.17 8.67 12.28
C ASP A 96 5.13 8.02 10.89
N VAL A 97 3.94 7.53 10.48
CA VAL A 97 3.70 6.93 9.16
C VAL A 97 3.87 7.96 8.05
N LEU A 98 3.28 9.15 8.21
CA LEU A 98 3.39 10.23 7.23
C LEU A 98 4.82 10.80 7.15
N GLU A 99 5.51 10.91 8.28
CA GLU A 99 6.91 11.37 8.34
C GLU A 99 7.83 10.39 7.61
N ALA A 100 7.71 9.08 7.86
CA ALA A 100 8.48 8.07 7.16
C ALA A 100 8.20 8.06 5.64
N ALA A 101 6.94 8.24 5.22
CA ALA A 101 6.58 8.32 3.80
C ALA A 101 7.12 9.57 3.10
N SER A 102 7.10 10.71 3.79
CA SER A 102 7.52 12.00 3.22
C SER A 102 9.04 12.19 3.21
N SER A 103 9.73 11.70 4.24
CA SER A 103 11.20 11.72 4.31
C SER A 103 11.85 10.66 3.41
N GLY A 104 11.16 9.55 3.16
CA GLY A 104 11.72 8.37 2.50
C GLY A 104 12.57 7.49 3.42
N GLU A 105 12.72 7.86 4.69
CA GLU A 105 13.35 7.02 5.72
C GLU A 105 12.35 5.95 6.17
N LEU A 106 12.35 4.83 5.43
CA LEU A 106 11.39 3.76 5.64
C LEU A 106 11.57 3.08 7.01
N LEU A 107 10.45 2.90 7.72
CA LEU A 107 10.38 2.08 8.92
C LEU A 107 10.72 0.62 8.59
N PRO A 108 11.24 -0.16 9.55
CA PRO A 108 11.45 -1.59 9.39
C PRO A 108 10.17 -2.31 8.94
N PRO A 109 10.27 -3.47 8.27
CA PRO A 109 9.09 -4.20 7.83
C PRO A 109 8.22 -4.58 9.02
N LYS A 110 6.89 -4.47 8.86
CA LYS A 110 5.93 -4.82 9.92
C LYS A 110 6.17 -3.96 11.16
N THR A 111 6.14 -2.64 10.97
CA THR A 111 6.19 -1.69 12.09
C THR A 111 4.79 -1.25 12.51
N SER A 112 3.93 -0.95 11.54
CA SER A 112 2.56 -0.46 11.71
C SER A 112 1.52 -1.48 11.27
N ARG A 113 0.37 -1.47 11.94
CA ARG A 113 -0.83 -2.18 11.51
C ARG A 113 -2.01 -1.22 11.55
N HIS A 114 -2.52 -0.89 10.37
CA HIS A 114 -3.77 -0.15 10.20
C HIS A 114 -4.96 -1.09 10.42
N LEU A 115 -5.91 -0.65 11.24
CA LEU A 115 -7.19 -1.32 11.46
C LEU A 115 -8.27 -0.47 10.81
N LEU A 116 -9.06 -1.10 9.96
CA LEU A 116 -10.18 -0.50 9.25
C LEU A 116 -11.48 -1.09 9.79
N SER A 117 -12.56 -0.32 9.70
CA SER A 117 -13.92 -0.82 9.98
C SER A 117 -14.38 -1.84 8.94
N ASP A 118 -13.92 -1.70 7.69
CA ASP A 118 -14.30 -2.54 6.55
C ASP A 118 -13.08 -3.16 5.88
N ASP A 119 -13.27 -4.34 5.29
CA ASP A 119 -12.27 -4.97 4.43
C ASP A 119 -12.16 -4.23 3.08
N LEU A 120 -10.94 -4.22 2.53
CA LEU A 120 -10.73 -3.74 1.16
C LEU A 120 -11.48 -4.63 0.16
N PRO A 121 -12.16 -4.04 -0.85
CA PRO A 121 -12.97 -4.81 -1.79
C PRO A 121 -12.08 -5.74 -2.64
N PRO A 122 -12.56 -6.94 -2.98
CA PRO A 122 -11.90 -7.78 -3.97
C PRO A 122 -11.94 -7.10 -5.34
N ILE A 123 -10.88 -7.25 -6.12
CA ILE A 123 -10.78 -6.70 -7.47
C ILE A 123 -10.19 -7.73 -8.43
N SER A 124 -10.22 -7.43 -9.73
CA SER A 124 -9.44 -8.13 -10.75
C SER A 124 -9.03 -7.12 -11.81
N VAL A 125 -7.90 -6.44 -11.59
CA VAL A 125 -7.39 -5.45 -12.54
C VAL A 125 -6.21 -6.06 -13.30
N PRO A 126 -6.32 -6.28 -14.62
CA PRO A 126 -5.29 -6.92 -15.41
C PRO A 126 -3.97 -6.15 -15.41
N LEU A 127 -2.84 -6.85 -15.45
CA LEU A 127 -1.52 -6.21 -15.57
C LEU A 127 -1.39 -5.34 -16.83
N SER A 128 -2.02 -5.77 -17.93
CA SER A 128 -2.08 -4.98 -19.17
C SER A 128 -2.74 -3.62 -18.98
N ARG A 129 -3.74 -3.51 -18.08
CA ARG A 129 -4.33 -2.20 -17.73
C ARG A 129 -3.37 -1.35 -16.91
N LEU A 130 -2.63 -1.95 -16.00
CA LEU A 130 -1.72 -1.24 -15.09
C LEU A 130 -0.43 -0.75 -15.79
N LEU A 131 -0.13 -1.29 -16.97
CA LEU A 131 0.92 -0.77 -17.86
C LEU A 131 0.53 0.53 -18.57
N LEU A 132 -0.72 0.97 -18.45
CA LEU A 132 -1.20 2.24 -18.99
C LEU A 132 -1.37 3.26 -17.85
N PRO A 133 -1.27 4.58 -18.11
CA PRO A 133 -1.50 5.61 -17.11
C PRO A 133 -2.86 5.48 -16.40
N ALA A 134 -2.97 6.07 -15.21
CA ALA A 134 -4.27 6.35 -14.62
C ALA A 134 -4.98 7.38 -15.51
N ILE A 135 -6.14 7.00 -16.06
CA ILE A 135 -7.02 7.87 -16.87
C ILE A 135 -8.28 8.06 -16.05
#